data_AF-A0A090S011-F1
#
_entry.id   AF-A0A090S011-F1
#
_cell.length_a   1.000
_cell.length_b   1.000
_cell.length_c   1.000
_cell.angle_alpha   90.00
_cell.angle_beta   90.00
_cell.angle_gamma   90.00
#
_symmetry.space_group_name_H-M   'P 1'
#
loop_
_entity.id
_entity.type
_entity.pdbx_description
1 polymer ?
#
loop_
_entity_poly.entity_id
_entity_poly.type
_entity_poly.pdbx_seq_one_letter_code
_entity_poly.pdbx_strand_id
1 'polypeptide(L)'
;MQVGLGNLRTDQLSMGGAVYQASRAATPNWQVTDSNRELTFSYLDDAGESHTKTIELKAGDDIEQVATYINGQTDILSASVDENGQLQVFADSEKVKGAVDFSGSFASEVGLKNGEIVTVNDLSIRSVGGAQLSVSVLDKAMQFVDSHRAALGANQNRLNHTINNLANMEENLSASQSRIRDTDYAKETTEMLKQQILQQVSTSILAQAKQTPNLALTLLQG
;
A
#
# COMPACT_ATOMS: atom_id res chain seq x y z
N MET A 1 -4.07 -1.78 -11.95
CA MET A 1 -4.04 -2.33 -10.58
C MET A 1 -5.22 -1.78 -9.82
N GLN A 2 -6.25 -2.60 -9.63
CA GLN A 2 -7.42 -2.27 -8.84
C GLN A 2 -7.01 -2.42 -7.37
N VAL A 3 -6.91 -1.31 -6.64
CA VAL A 3 -6.61 -1.36 -5.22
C VAL A 3 -7.92 -1.69 -4.50
N GLY A 4 -8.19 -2.98 -4.33
CA GLY A 4 -9.19 -3.45 -3.39
C GLY A 4 -8.61 -3.36 -1.98
N LEU A 5 -9.38 -2.84 -1.04
CA LEU A 5 -9.07 -3.04 0.37
C LEU A 5 -9.25 -4.53 0.66
N GLY A 6 -8.19 -5.20 1.08
CA GLY A 6 -8.27 -6.59 1.52
C GLY A 6 -9.25 -6.76 2.67
N ASN A 7 -9.73 -7.99 2.85
CA ASN A 7 -10.63 -8.31 3.94
C ASN A 7 -9.86 -8.28 5.28
N LEU A 8 -10.16 -7.30 6.15
CA LEU A 8 -9.52 -7.14 7.47
C LEU A 8 -10.24 -7.88 8.60
N ARG A 9 -11.06 -8.89 8.30
CA ARG A 9 -11.72 -9.68 9.35
C ARG A 9 -10.71 -10.58 10.06
N THR A 10 -10.84 -10.66 11.37
CA THR A 10 -9.94 -11.42 12.26
C THR A 10 -10.04 -12.94 12.12
N ASP A 11 -11.05 -13.43 11.40
CA ASP A 11 -11.31 -14.85 11.11
C ASP A 11 -10.72 -15.30 9.76
N GLN A 12 -10.03 -14.40 9.04
CA GLN A 12 -9.39 -14.74 7.77
C GLN A 12 -8.01 -15.33 7.98
N LEU A 13 -7.63 -16.25 7.10
CA LEU A 13 -6.27 -16.82 7.07
C LEU A 13 -5.20 -15.71 6.95
N SER A 14 -5.48 -14.64 6.20
CA SER A 14 -4.57 -13.50 6.02
C SER A 14 -4.25 -12.74 7.31
N MET A 15 -5.05 -12.94 8.36
CA MET A 15 -4.82 -12.40 9.71
C MET A 15 -4.14 -13.42 10.63
N GLY A 16 -3.70 -14.57 10.12
CA GLY A 16 -3.10 -15.64 10.90
C GLY A 16 -2.14 -16.48 10.09
N GLY A 17 -2.17 -17.79 10.32
CA GLY A 17 -1.21 -18.71 9.71
C GLY A 17 -1.45 -20.16 10.11
N ALA A 18 -0.42 -20.98 9.96
CA ALA A 18 -0.46 -22.38 10.31
C ALA A 18 0.44 -22.66 11.53
N VAL A 19 -0.03 -23.43 12.49
CA VAL A 19 0.67 -23.78 13.72
C VAL A 19 0.99 -25.26 13.73
N TYR A 20 2.26 -25.59 13.94
CA TYR A 20 2.80 -26.93 13.96
C TYR A 20 3.28 -27.21 15.38
N GLN A 21 2.56 -28.06 16.11
CA GLN A 21 2.95 -28.45 17.46
C GLN A 21 3.66 -29.80 17.42
N ALA A 22 4.77 -29.88 18.16
CA ALA A 22 5.50 -31.12 18.39
C ALA A 22 4.63 -32.11 19.16
N SER A 23 4.62 -33.36 18.70
CA SER A 23 3.91 -34.46 19.37
C SER A 23 4.59 -34.90 20.66
N ARG A 24 5.90 -34.66 20.78
CA ARG A 24 6.73 -35.06 21.92
C ARG A 24 7.21 -33.82 22.67
N ALA A 25 7.10 -33.87 23.99
CA ALA A 25 7.68 -32.89 24.90
C ALA A 25 9.17 -33.16 25.11
N ALA A 26 9.98 -32.11 25.08
CA ALA A 26 11.36 -32.17 25.53
C ALA A 26 11.38 -32.29 27.06
N THR A 27 12.15 -33.24 27.58
CA THR A 27 12.38 -33.34 29.03
C THR A 27 13.28 -32.21 29.50
N PRO A 28 13.31 -31.85 30.80
CA PRO A 28 14.21 -30.80 31.32
C PRO A 28 15.71 -31.02 31.05
N ASN A 29 16.13 -32.27 30.80
CA ASN A 29 17.51 -32.63 30.47
C ASN A 29 17.71 -32.90 28.97
N TRP A 30 16.68 -32.66 28.15
CA TRP A 30 16.79 -32.86 26.71
C TRP A 30 17.73 -31.80 26.12
N GLN A 31 18.59 -32.24 25.21
CA GLN A 31 19.52 -31.37 24.51
C GLN A 31 19.67 -31.84 23.08
N VAL A 32 20.07 -30.91 22.21
CA VAL A 32 20.52 -31.24 20.86
C VAL A 32 21.80 -32.08 20.94
N THR A 33 21.79 -33.22 20.28
CA THR A 33 22.91 -34.15 20.09
C THR A 33 23.26 -34.21 18.61
N ASP A 34 24.42 -34.77 18.25
CA ASP A 34 24.81 -34.93 16.84
C ASP A 34 23.81 -35.72 15.99
N SER A 35 22.96 -36.54 16.63
CA SER A 35 21.94 -37.33 15.95
C SER A 35 20.67 -36.58 15.59
N ASN A 36 20.38 -35.42 16.19
CA ASN A 36 19.10 -34.71 16.05
C ASN A 36 19.25 -33.21 15.70
N ARG A 37 20.32 -32.86 14.95
CA ARG A 37 20.66 -31.46 14.64
C ARG A 37 19.98 -30.89 13.41
N GLU A 38 19.38 -31.71 12.57
CA GLU A 38 18.91 -31.25 11.26
C GLU A 38 17.40 -30.95 11.30
N LEU A 39 17.06 -29.68 11.09
CA LEU A 39 15.69 -29.25 10.84
C LEU A 39 15.58 -28.71 9.42
N THR A 40 14.93 -29.46 8.54
CA THR A 40 14.61 -29.01 7.19
C THR A 40 13.15 -28.66 7.11
N PHE A 41 12.84 -27.56 6.44
CA PHE A 41 11.46 -27.22 6.10
C PHE A 41 11.34 -26.80 4.65
N SER A 42 10.26 -27.24 4.03
CA SER A 42 9.88 -26.90 2.66
C SER A 42 8.55 -26.19 2.67
N TYR A 43 8.45 -25.12 1.88
CA TYR A 43 7.24 -24.32 1.79
C TYR A 43 7.06 -23.79 0.37
N LEU A 44 5.84 -23.34 0.06
CA LEU A 44 5.50 -22.65 -1.16
C LEU A 44 5.37 -21.16 -0.85
N ASP A 45 5.93 -20.27 -1.66
CA ASP A 45 5.70 -18.83 -1.53
C ASP A 45 4.40 -18.37 -2.22
N ASP A 46 4.08 -17.08 -2.15
CA ASP A 46 2.90 -16.51 -2.80
C ASP A 46 2.95 -16.62 -4.34
N ALA A 47 4.16 -16.64 -4.91
CA ALA A 47 4.40 -16.82 -6.35
C ALA A 47 4.22 -18.29 -6.80
N GLY A 48 4.09 -19.24 -5.87
CA GLY A 48 3.99 -20.66 -6.16
C GLY A 48 5.35 -21.33 -6.39
N GLU A 49 6.45 -20.71 -5.96
CA GLU A 49 7.78 -21.30 -5.99
C GLU A 49 8.06 -22.05 -4.68
N SER A 50 8.65 -23.24 -4.80
CA SER A 50 8.97 -24.07 -3.64
C SER A 50 10.36 -23.71 -3.11
N HIS A 51 10.42 -23.40 -1.83
CA HIS A 51 11.65 -23.10 -1.09
C HIS A 51 11.90 -24.19 -0.08
N THR A 52 13.15 -24.64 0.01
CA THR A 52 13.59 -25.59 1.04
C THR A 52 14.77 -25.00 1.78
N LYS A 53 14.70 -25.03 3.11
CA LYS A 53 15.78 -24.53 3.97
C LYS A 53 16.08 -25.56 5.06
N THR A 54 17.37 -25.83 5.23
CA THR A 54 17.89 -26.64 6.33
C THR A 54 18.56 -25.75 7.37
N ILE A 55 18.14 -25.88 8.61
CA ILE A 55 18.76 -25.29 9.80
C ILE A 55 19.51 -26.40 10.53
N GLU A 56 20.79 -26.17 10.78
CA GLU A 56 21.63 -27.05 11.58
C GLU A 56 21.68 -26.52 13.01
N LEU A 57 20.97 -27.18 13.94
CA LEU A 57 20.90 -26.81 15.35
C LEU A 57 22.26 -26.98 16.02
N LYS A 58 22.52 -26.19 17.08
CA LYS A 58 23.77 -26.27 17.84
C LYS A 58 23.68 -27.38 18.87
N ALA A 59 24.71 -28.22 18.92
CA ALA A 59 24.79 -29.29 19.92
C ALA A 59 24.87 -28.70 21.34
N GLY A 60 24.13 -29.30 22.27
CA GLY A 60 24.02 -28.86 23.65
C GLY A 60 22.89 -27.87 23.94
N ASP A 61 22.26 -27.29 22.91
CA ASP A 61 21.12 -26.38 23.11
C ASP A 61 19.91 -27.14 23.70
N ASP A 62 19.20 -26.50 24.63
CA ASP A 62 17.89 -26.94 25.13
C ASP A 62 16.75 -26.56 24.15
N ILE A 63 15.50 -26.96 24.43
CA ILE A 63 14.40 -26.77 23.48
C ILE A 63 14.03 -25.29 23.30
N GLU A 64 14.17 -24.48 24.35
CA GLU A 64 13.92 -23.04 24.35
C GLU A 64 14.99 -22.27 23.56
N GLN A 65 16.24 -22.68 23.69
CA GLN A 65 17.37 -22.19 22.89
C GLN A 65 17.21 -22.58 21.43
N VAL A 66 16.75 -23.81 21.14
CA VAL A 66 16.42 -24.24 19.77
C VAL A 66 15.33 -23.36 19.18
N ALA A 67 14.24 -23.09 19.91
CA ALA A 67 13.18 -22.19 19.41
C ALA A 67 13.73 -20.80 19.10
N THR A 68 14.56 -20.25 20.00
CA THR A 68 15.22 -18.95 19.79
C THR A 68 16.16 -18.97 18.58
N TYR A 69 16.91 -20.06 18.40
CA TYR A 69 17.82 -20.23 17.28
C TYR A 69 17.05 -20.31 15.95
N ILE A 70 15.95 -21.07 15.90
CA ILE A 70 15.08 -21.14 14.72
C ILE A 70 14.58 -19.73 14.35
N ASN A 71 14.08 -18.96 15.31
CA ASN A 71 13.62 -17.58 15.08
C ASN A 71 14.70 -16.67 14.51
N GLY A 72 15.97 -16.88 14.90
CA GLY A 72 17.10 -16.13 14.35
C GLY A 72 17.57 -16.61 12.98
N GLN A 73 17.15 -17.79 12.53
CA GLN A 73 17.54 -18.36 11.24
C GLN A 73 16.50 -18.17 10.14
N THR A 74 15.26 -17.78 10.46
CA THR A 74 14.21 -17.64 9.45
C THR A 74 13.20 -16.56 9.81
N ASP A 75 12.79 -15.80 8.79
CA ASP A 75 11.76 -14.77 8.93
C ASP A 75 10.34 -15.29 8.64
N ILE A 76 10.21 -16.55 8.18
CA ILE A 76 8.93 -17.14 7.78
C ILE A 76 8.29 -18.01 8.86
N LEU A 77 9.08 -18.43 9.87
CA LEU A 77 8.61 -19.23 10.99
C LEU A 77 8.85 -18.48 12.30
N SER A 78 7.96 -18.68 13.26
CA SER A 78 8.12 -18.27 14.65
C SER A 78 7.97 -19.48 15.56
N ALA A 79 9.07 -19.96 16.12
CA ALA A 79 9.14 -21.03 17.08
C ALA A 79 9.00 -20.52 18.52
N SER A 80 8.32 -21.31 19.34
CA SER A 80 8.06 -21.06 20.76
C SER A 80 7.92 -22.40 21.49
N VAL A 81 7.90 -22.40 22.82
CA VAL A 81 7.83 -23.63 23.63
C VAL A 81 6.75 -23.49 24.70
N ASP A 82 5.85 -24.46 24.76
CA ASP A 82 4.76 -24.43 25.74
C ASP A 82 5.18 -24.85 27.15
N GLU A 83 4.25 -24.74 28.09
CA GLU A 83 4.48 -25.14 29.49
C GLU A 83 4.87 -26.62 29.68
N ASN A 84 4.63 -27.47 28.68
CA ASN A 84 4.95 -28.89 28.73
C ASN A 84 6.29 -29.21 28.05
N GLY A 85 7.02 -28.20 27.54
CA GLY A 85 8.26 -28.40 26.80
C GLY A 85 8.05 -28.87 25.35
N GLN A 86 6.85 -28.68 24.78
CA GLN A 86 6.60 -28.99 23.37
C GLN A 86 6.94 -27.77 22.51
N LEU A 87 7.68 -28.00 21.42
CA LEU A 87 7.93 -26.98 20.41
C LEU A 87 6.63 -26.65 19.67
N GLN A 88 6.36 -25.37 19.49
CA GLN A 88 5.29 -24.83 18.67
C GLN A 88 5.90 -23.93 17.61
N VAL A 89 5.62 -24.18 16.34
CA VAL A 89 6.11 -23.38 15.22
C VAL A 89 4.93 -22.77 14.50
N PHE A 90 4.87 -21.44 14.43
CA PHE A 90 3.92 -20.69 13.63
C PHE A 90 4.53 -20.35 12.27
N ALA A 91 3.82 -20.61 11.19
CA ALA A 91 4.19 -20.20 9.83
C ALA A 91 3.24 -19.10 9.35
N ASP A 92 3.84 -17.99 8.92
CA ASP A 92 3.14 -16.82 8.42
C ASP A 92 2.46 -17.08 7.06
N SER A 93 1.13 -16.88 6.97
CA SER A 93 0.35 -17.06 5.75
C SER A 93 0.61 -16.07 4.61
N GLU A 94 1.23 -14.91 4.86
CA GLU A 94 1.61 -13.96 3.80
C GLU A 94 2.91 -14.40 3.12
N LYS A 95 3.78 -15.10 3.86
CA LYS A 95 5.07 -15.58 3.35
C LYS A 95 5.01 -17.02 2.86
N VAL A 96 4.09 -17.81 3.41
CA VAL A 96 3.90 -19.22 3.09
C VAL A 96 2.48 -19.47 2.59
N LYS A 97 2.41 -20.07 1.42
CA LYS A 97 1.16 -20.52 0.79
C LYS A 97 0.92 -22.00 1.10
N GLY A 98 -0.04 -22.27 1.97
CA GLY A 98 -0.41 -23.63 2.33
C GLY A 98 0.43 -24.20 3.47
N ALA A 99 0.65 -25.51 3.47
CA ALA A 99 1.37 -26.18 4.54
C ALA A 99 2.89 -26.09 4.37
N VAL A 100 3.59 -26.05 5.50
CA VAL A 100 5.04 -26.23 5.60
C VAL A 100 5.30 -27.70 5.89
N ASP A 101 6.12 -28.32 5.07
CA ASP A 101 6.58 -29.69 5.30
C ASP A 101 7.87 -29.66 6.13
N PHE A 102 7.85 -30.30 7.29
CA PHE A 102 9.02 -30.43 8.16
C PHE A 102 9.66 -31.81 8.00
N SER A 103 10.98 -31.84 7.82
CA SER A 103 11.78 -33.05 7.71
C SER A 103 13.13 -32.88 8.43
N GLY A 104 13.96 -33.93 8.41
CA GLY A 104 15.23 -33.97 9.12
C GLY A 104 15.15 -34.68 10.46
N SER A 105 16.32 -34.86 11.07
CA SER A 105 16.46 -35.64 12.30
C SER A 105 15.80 -34.98 13.51
N PHE A 106 15.86 -33.64 13.61
CA PHE A 106 15.18 -32.90 14.68
C PHE A 106 13.66 -32.99 14.56
N ALA A 107 13.12 -32.71 13.37
CA ALA A 107 11.68 -32.73 13.13
C ALA A 107 11.05 -34.10 13.44
N SER A 108 11.78 -35.18 13.11
CA SER A 108 11.39 -36.55 13.44
C SER A 108 11.46 -36.85 14.93
N GLU A 109 12.47 -36.31 15.62
CA GLU A 109 12.68 -36.52 17.06
C GLU A 109 11.57 -35.88 17.90
N VAL A 110 11.23 -34.61 17.63
CA VAL A 110 10.12 -33.92 18.34
C VAL A 110 8.74 -34.30 17.79
N GLY A 111 8.72 -34.92 16.60
CA GLY A 111 7.52 -35.33 15.88
C GLY A 111 6.61 -34.14 15.58
N LEU A 112 7.10 -33.18 14.79
CA LEU A 112 6.29 -32.08 14.27
C LEU A 112 5.15 -32.66 13.41
N LYS A 113 3.90 -32.35 13.78
CA LYS A 113 2.70 -32.80 13.07
C LYS A 113 2.29 -31.82 11.97
N ASN A 114 1.25 -32.17 11.21
CA ASN A 114 0.59 -31.27 10.28
C ASN A 114 0.13 -29.97 10.98
N GLY A 115 0.20 -28.88 10.21
CA GLY A 115 -0.21 -27.56 10.68
C GLY A 115 -1.72 -27.44 10.83
N GLU A 116 -2.14 -26.80 11.92
CA GLU A 116 -3.51 -26.34 12.14
C GLU A 116 -3.61 -24.85 11.77
N ILE A 117 -4.68 -24.45 11.09
CA ILE A 117 -4.89 -23.04 10.78
C ILE A 117 -5.35 -22.33 12.05
N VAL A 118 -4.65 -21.25 12.41
CA VAL A 118 -4.96 -20.41 13.56
C VAL A 118 -5.06 -18.96 13.10
N THR A 119 -6.15 -18.31 13.47
CA THR A 119 -6.41 -16.89 13.20
C THR A 119 -6.45 -16.09 14.50
N VAL A 120 -6.56 -14.76 14.40
CA VAL A 120 -6.71 -13.89 15.58
C VAL A 120 -7.93 -14.30 16.43
N ASN A 121 -8.99 -14.83 15.80
CA ASN A 121 -10.20 -15.23 16.50
C ASN A 121 -10.02 -16.50 17.37
N ASP A 122 -9.00 -17.30 17.08
CA ASP A 122 -8.75 -18.60 17.73
C ASP A 122 -7.78 -18.47 18.92
N LEU A 123 -7.26 -17.25 19.16
CA LEU A 123 -6.24 -17.00 20.17
C LEU A 123 -6.75 -17.18 21.60
N SER A 124 -5.89 -17.77 22.44
CA SER A 124 -6.15 -17.98 23.87
C SER A 124 -4.88 -17.75 24.67
N ILE A 125 -4.97 -16.85 25.65
CA ILE A 125 -3.86 -16.50 26.58
C ILE A 125 -3.95 -17.24 27.92
N ARG A 126 -4.74 -18.32 27.99
CA ARG A 126 -4.98 -19.06 29.24
C ARG A 126 -3.81 -19.98 29.62
N SER A 127 -2.98 -20.35 28.66
CA SER A 127 -1.77 -21.18 28.81
C SER A 127 -0.52 -20.40 28.43
N VAL A 128 0.65 -20.88 28.85
CA VAL A 128 1.94 -20.26 28.48
C VAL A 128 2.18 -20.43 26.99
N GLY A 129 1.98 -21.63 26.44
CA GLY A 129 2.09 -21.88 25.00
C GLY A 129 1.09 -21.05 24.19
N GLY A 130 -0.17 -20.98 24.65
CA GLY A 130 -1.19 -20.15 24.00
C GLY A 130 -0.84 -18.67 23.98
N ALA A 131 -0.28 -18.15 25.07
CA ALA A 131 0.20 -16.77 25.15
C ALA A 131 1.39 -16.51 24.21
N GLN A 132 2.39 -17.41 24.17
CA GLN A 132 3.53 -17.29 23.26
C GLN A 132 3.09 -17.31 21.79
N LEU A 133 2.24 -18.27 21.43
CA LEU A 133 1.68 -18.38 20.08
C LEU A 133 0.86 -17.14 19.69
N SER A 134 0.08 -16.61 20.62
CA SER A 134 -0.72 -15.39 20.40
C SER A 134 0.15 -14.20 20.02
N VAL A 135 1.38 -14.10 20.56
CA VAL A 135 2.32 -13.03 20.16
C VAL A 135 2.68 -13.15 18.69
N SER A 136 3.02 -14.34 18.20
CA SER A 136 3.40 -14.55 16.79
C SER A 136 2.23 -14.27 15.83
N VAL A 137 1.03 -14.74 16.17
CA VAL A 137 -0.18 -14.50 15.35
C VAL A 137 -0.55 -13.01 15.35
N LEU A 138 -0.45 -12.32 16.49
CA LEU A 138 -0.78 -10.89 16.58
C LEU A 138 0.27 -10.02 15.87
N ASP A 139 1.56 -10.33 16.01
CA ASP A 139 2.61 -9.64 15.26
C ASP A 139 2.33 -9.75 13.76
N LYS A 140 1.91 -10.94 13.32
CA LYS A 140 1.49 -11.13 11.94
C LYS A 140 0.28 -10.26 11.55
N ALA A 141 -0.80 -10.35 12.31
CA ALA A 141 -2.02 -9.60 12.03
C ALA A 141 -1.74 -8.09 11.99
N MET A 142 -0.86 -7.59 12.87
CA MET A 142 -0.40 -6.20 12.87
C MET A 142 0.34 -5.83 11.59
N GLN A 143 1.30 -6.65 11.14
CA GLN A 143 2.01 -6.43 9.88
C GLN A 143 1.04 -6.34 8.69
N PHE A 144 0.03 -7.22 8.66
CA PHE A 144 -1.01 -7.20 7.62
C PHE A 144 -1.86 -5.92 7.68
N VAL A 145 -2.26 -5.46 8.86
CA VAL A 145 -3.00 -4.19 9.02
C VAL A 145 -2.13 -3.00 8.60
N ASP A 146 -0.86 -2.98 8.99
CA ASP A 146 0.05 -1.89 8.68
C ASP A 146 0.37 -1.81 7.18
N SER A 147 0.47 -2.95 6.47
CA SER A 147 0.62 -2.96 5.02
C SER A 147 -0.58 -2.34 4.31
N HIS A 148 -1.80 -2.63 4.78
CA HIS A 148 -3.04 -2.01 4.27
C HIS A 148 -3.09 -0.51 4.56
N ARG A 149 -2.67 -0.08 5.76
CA ARG A 149 -2.59 1.35 6.12
C ARG A 149 -1.57 2.09 5.26
N ALA A 150 -0.41 1.49 5.00
CA ALA A 150 0.60 2.05 4.11
C ALA A 150 0.07 2.21 2.68
N ALA A 151 -0.62 1.22 2.14
CA ALA A 151 -1.25 1.30 0.81
C ALA A 151 -2.31 2.41 0.75
N LEU A 152 -3.13 2.55 1.78
CA LEU A 152 -4.10 3.65 1.90
C LEU A 152 -3.41 5.02 1.95
N GLY A 153 -2.35 5.17 2.74
CA GLY A 153 -1.57 6.41 2.81
C GLY A 153 -0.92 6.77 1.47
N ALA A 154 -0.39 5.79 0.74
CA ALA A 154 0.15 6.00 -0.61
C ALA A 154 -0.91 6.49 -1.59
N ASN A 155 -2.12 5.91 -1.55
CA ASN A 155 -3.24 6.36 -2.37
C ASN A 155 -3.70 7.77 -1.99
N GLN A 156 -3.77 8.08 -0.70
CA GLN A 156 -4.07 9.44 -0.23
C GLN A 156 -3.05 10.46 -0.76
N ASN A 157 -1.76 10.12 -0.74
CA ASN A 157 -0.71 10.98 -1.31
C ASN A 157 -0.92 11.21 -2.81
N ARG A 158 -1.20 10.14 -3.58
CA ARG A 158 -1.51 10.24 -5.02
C ARG A 158 -2.74 11.10 -5.30
N LEU A 159 -3.79 10.97 -4.50
CA LEU A 159 -5.00 11.81 -4.62
C LEU A 159 -4.67 13.28 -4.36
N ASN A 160 -3.92 13.59 -3.31
CA ASN A 160 -3.48 14.97 -3.02
C ASN A 160 -2.64 15.56 -4.16
N HIS A 161 -1.68 14.81 -4.71
CA HIS A 161 -0.90 15.26 -5.88
C HIS A 161 -1.78 15.52 -7.09
N THR A 162 -2.76 14.65 -7.33
CA THR A 162 -3.70 14.80 -8.45
C THR A 162 -4.58 16.04 -8.27
N ILE A 163 -5.09 16.28 -7.06
CA ILE A 163 -5.89 17.45 -6.71
C ILE A 163 -5.08 18.73 -6.91
N ASN A 164 -3.85 18.78 -6.39
CA ASN A 164 -2.98 19.95 -6.54
C ASN A 164 -2.65 20.23 -8.00
N ASN A 165 -2.36 19.18 -8.79
CA ASN A 165 -2.12 19.34 -10.22
C ASN A 165 -3.38 19.84 -10.95
N LEU A 166 -4.56 19.32 -10.60
CA LEU A 166 -5.83 19.75 -11.19
C LEU A 166 -6.15 21.21 -10.85
N ALA A 167 -5.90 21.64 -9.60
CA ALA A 167 -6.07 23.04 -9.19
C ALA A 167 -5.14 23.97 -9.99
N ASN A 168 -3.86 23.61 -10.16
CA ASN A 168 -2.93 24.38 -11.00
C ASN A 168 -3.38 24.44 -12.47
N MET A 169 -3.90 23.33 -13.02
CA MET A 169 -4.45 23.33 -14.37
C MET A 169 -5.70 24.20 -14.49
N GLU A 170 -6.57 24.19 -13.48
CA GLU A 170 -7.78 25.01 -13.42
C GLU A 170 -7.45 26.51 -13.37
N GLU A 171 -6.48 26.92 -12.55
CA GLU A 171 -5.98 28.30 -12.51
C GLU A 171 -5.40 28.74 -13.86
N ASN A 172 -4.55 27.91 -14.48
CA ASN A 172 -3.94 28.21 -15.78
C ASN A 172 -4.97 28.27 -16.91
N LEU A 173 -5.98 27.40 -16.87
CA LEU A 173 -7.08 27.39 -17.84
C LEU A 173 -7.95 28.63 -17.68
N SER A 174 -8.33 28.97 -16.44
CA SER A 174 -9.09 30.17 -16.11
C SER A 174 -8.37 31.44 -16.57
N ALA A 175 -7.06 31.57 -16.28
CA ALA A 175 -6.25 32.69 -16.74
C ALA A 175 -6.15 32.77 -18.27
N SER A 176 -6.05 31.63 -18.95
CA SER A 176 -6.03 31.58 -20.41
C SER A 176 -7.39 31.95 -21.01
N GLN A 177 -8.49 31.49 -20.40
CA GLN A 177 -9.84 31.85 -20.79
C GLN A 177 -10.11 33.34 -20.59
N SER A 178 -9.67 33.94 -19.47
CA SER A 178 -9.75 35.39 -19.24
C SER A 178 -9.02 36.14 -20.33
N ARG A 179 -7.75 35.80 -20.63
CA ARG A 179 -6.99 36.45 -21.70
C ARG A 179 -7.69 36.40 -23.06
N ILE A 180 -8.26 35.25 -23.43
CA ILE A 180 -9.01 35.11 -24.69
C ILE A 180 -10.25 36.01 -24.65
N ARG A 181 -11.09 35.89 -23.61
CA ARG A 181 -12.33 36.66 -23.44
C ARG A 181 -12.07 38.17 -23.41
N ASP A 182 -11.08 38.61 -22.66
CA ASP A 182 -10.74 40.03 -22.49
C ASP A 182 -10.16 40.62 -23.79
N THR A 183 -9.35 39.85 -24.52
CA THR A 183 -8.80 40.27 -25.83
C THR A 183 -9.90 40.38 -26.88
N ASP A 184 -10.80 39.39 -26.94
CA ASP A 184 -11.94 39.41 -27.86
C ASP A 184 -12.88 40.57 -27.55
N TYR A 185 -13.15 40.83 -26.26
CA TYR A 185 -13.96 41.96 -25.83
C TYR A 185 -13.33 43.32 -26.19
N ALA A 186 -12.02 43.48 -25.97
CA ALA A 186 -11.30 44.69 -26.34
C ALA A 186 -11.32 44.93 -27.87
N LYS A 187 -11.16 43.88 -28.67
CA LYS A 187 -11.21 43.95 -30.14
C LYS A 187 -12.60 44.34 -30.65
N GLU A 188 -13.64 43.68 -30.16
CA GLU A 188 -15.03 43.96 -30.55
C GLU A 188 -15.44 45.37 -30.14
N THR A 189 -15.09 45.80 -28.92
CA THR A 189 -15.37 47.16 -28.44
C THR A 189 -14.65 48.21 -29.28
N THR A 190 -13.41 47.95 -29.69
CA THR A 190 -12.65 48.87 -30.54
C THR A 190 -13.28 48.99 -31.94
N GLU A 191 -13.72 47.87 -32.52
CA GLU A 191 -14.39 47.90 -33.82
C GLU A 191 -15.77 48.59 -33.72
N MET A 192 -16.53 48.34 -32.65
CA MET A 192 -17.78 49.05 -32.37
C MET A 192 -17.56 50.56 -32.24
N LEU A 193 -16.56 50.99 -31.45
CA LEU A 193 -16.21 52.40 -31.28
C LEU A 193 -15.75 53.03 -32.60
N LYS A 194 -14.92 52.34 -33.38
CA LYS A 194 -14.49 52.78 -34.71
C LYS A 194 -15.69 52.97 -35.64
N GLN A 195 -16.66 52.04 -35.64
CA GLN A 195 -17.88 52.17 -36.43
C GLN A 195 -18.74 53.37 -35.97
N GLN A 196 -18.89 53.58 -34.66
CA GLN A 196 -19.59 54.75 -34.11
C GLN A 196 -18.90 56.07 -34.48
N ILE A 197 -17.57 56.14 -34.37
CA ILE A 197 -16.79 57.32 -34.79
C ILE A 197 -16.94 57.55 -36.29
N LEU A 198 -16.83 56.52 -37.12
CA LEU A 198 -17.03 56.64 -38.56
C LEU A 198 -18.43 57.15 -38.91
N GLN A 199 -19.47 56.70 -38.18
CA GLN A 199 -20.83 57.22 -38.36
C GLN A 199 -20.92 58.71 -37.97
N GLN A 200 -20.38 59.12 -36.82
CA GLN A 200 -20.35 60.52 -36.40
C GLN A 200 -19.53 61.41 -37.35
N VAL A 201 -18.35 60.95 -37.77
CA VAL A 201 -17.50 61.63 -38.76
C VAL A 201 -18.19 61.70 -40.12
N SER A 202 -18.89 60.65 -40.56
CA SER A 202 -19.66 60.70 -41.80
C SER A 202 -20.75 61.76 -41.73
N THR A 203 -21.44 61.90 -40.59
CA THR A 203 -22.43 62.98 -40.41
C THR A 203 -21.81 64.37 -40.36
N SER A 204 -20.68 64.55 -39.67
CA SER A 204 -19.98 65.83 -39.56
C SER A 204 -19.25 66.23 -40.85
N ILE A 205 -18.61 65.29 -41.57
CA ILE A 205 -18.03 65.52 -42.89
C ILE A 205 -19.13 65.82 -43.89
N LEU A 206 -20.26 65.11 -43.86
CA LEU A 206 -21.41 65.43 -44.71
C LEU A 206 -21.95 66.84 -44.39
N ALA A 207 -21.98 67.25 -43.13
CA ALA A 207 -22.36 68.61 -42.74
C ALA A 207 -21.34 69.67 -43.19
N GLN A 208 -20.03 69.40 -43.03
CA GLN A 208 -18.94 70.27 -43.47
C GLN A 208 -18.90 70.41 -45.00
N ALA A 209 -19.04 69.29 -45.73
CA ALA A 209 -19.12 69.24 -47.18
C ALA A 209 -20.41 69.85 -47.73
N LYS A 210 -21.48 69.98 -46.93
CA LYS A 210 -22.66 70.79 -47.26
C LYS A 210 -22.43 72.29 -47.04
N GLN A 211 -21.50 72.69 -46.17
CA GLN A 211 -21.15 74.10 -45.93
C GLN A 211 -20.10 74.63 -46.92
N THR A 212 -19.17 73.81 -47.41
CA THR A 212 -18.15 74.20 -48.41
C THR A 212 -18.73 74.78 -49.72
N PRO A 213 -19.81 74.23 -50.32
CA PRO A 213 -20.44 74.79 -51.51
C PRO A 213 -21.02 76.19 -51.27
N ASN A 214 -21.55 76.45 -50.07
CA ASN A 214 -22.11 77.76 -49.73
C ASN A 214 -21.01 78.84 -49.59
N LEU A 215 -19.84 78.48 -49.05
CA LEU A 215 -18.67 79.37 -49.01
C LEU A 215 -18.13 79.69 -50.41
N ALA A 216 -18.11 78.71 -51.31
CA ALA A 216 -17.71 78.92 -52.70
C ALA A 216 -18.69 79.81 -53.49
N LEU A 217 -20.00 79.71 -53.21
CA LEU A 217 -21.02 80.61 -53.79
C LEU A 217 -20.84 82.07 -53.35
N THR A 218 -20.44 82.33 -52.11
CA THR A 218 -20.10 83.69 -51.64
C THR A 218 -18.85 84.27 -52.31
N LEU A 219 -17.86 83.45 -52.69
CA LEU A 219 -16.66 83.90 -53.42
C LEU A 219 -16.89 84.07 -54.93
N LEU A 220 -17.99 83.55 -55.47
CA LEU A 220 -18.39 83.73 -56.86
C LEU A 220 -19.37 84.92 -57.05
N GLN A 221 -19.83 85.51 -55.94
CA GLN A 221 -20.77 86.64 -55.91
C GLN A 221 -20.16 87.93 -55.31
N GLY A 222 -18.88 87.92 -54.91
CA GLY A 222 -18.11 89.09 -54.49
C GLY A 222 -16.95 89.35 -55.42
#